data_AF-A0A4Y7PLN6-F1
#
_entry.id   AF-A0A4Y7PLN6-F1
#
_cell.length_a   1.000
_cell.length_b   1.000
_cell.length_c   1.000
_cell.angle_alpha   90.00
_cell.angle_beta   90.00
_cell.angle_gamma   90.00
#
_symmetry.space_group_name_H-M   'P 1'
#
loop_
_entity.id
_entity.type
_entity.pdbx_description
1 polymer ?
#
loop_
_entity_poly.entity_id
_entity_poly.type
_entity_poly.pdbx_seq_one_letter_code
_entity_poly.pdbx_strand_id
1 'polypeptide(L)'
;MHPTSLLFFLFLAVFADAVKIFRAGNAKVPVTGTEAKAKDFGDLVNGEFQPGHNGGLSTNIDPSLLPGKPTKNIYSIDSSEITGDFNFVADGSDVGGKAGRGHRSIAITKPFTPQALLTALHALPWTKEPDTSKLPKPPTPISAIPEPPVVTLPPVPITSIPEPPVVTLPAVPPPPPPPPPPPPPPPPPPPPPPPPPPPPPPAEPPSAPISLPPNQVKPFPLGPIKGPISQNLVAVPKRAPIVKAASKAETKPTKPLFRVVRSQRSNVSA
;
A
#
# COMPACT_ATOMS: atom_id res chain seq x y z
N MET A 1 -1.77 -6.95 -52.34
CA MET A 1 -1.05 -5.74 -51.89
C MET A 1 -1.95 -4.98 -50.93
N HIS A 2 -1.71 -5.09 -49.61
CA HIS A 2 -2.10 -4.10 -48.60
C HIS A 2 -1.15 -4.26 -47.40
N PRO A 3 -0.03 -3.53 -47.36
CA PRO A 3 0.92 -3.57 -46.25
C PRO A 3 0.60 -2.42 -45.30
N THR A 4 -0.40 -2.57 -44.44
CA THR A 4 -0.70 -1.54 -43.44
C THR A 4 -1.41 -2.19 -42.27
N SER A 5 -0.91 -1.93 -41.07
CA SER A 5 -1.48 -2.31 -39.76
C SER A 5 -0.93 -3.59 -39.11
N LEU A 6 0.40 -3.79 -39.14
CA LEU A 6 1.08 -4.68 -38.19
C LEU A 6 2.23 -3.95 -37.47
N LEU A 7 2.06 -2.65 -37.20
CA LEU A 7 3.07 -1.79 -36.60
C LEU A 7 2.44 -0.84 -35.57
N PHE A 8 1.65 -1.34 -34.63
CA PHE A 8 1.17 -0.52 -33.50
C PHE A 8 0.83 -1.32 -32.23
N PHE A 9 1.48 -2.47 -32.01
CA PHE A 9 1.72 -2.96 -30.64
C PHE A 9 3.17 -2.64 -30.26
N LEU A 10 3.54 -1.38 -30.50
CA LEU A 10 4.71 -0.77 -29.91
C LEU A 10 4.54 -0.91 -28.39
N PHE A 11 5.44 -1.69 -27.80
CA PHE A 11 5.62 -1.89 -26.38
C PHE A 11 5.22 -0.65 -25.57
N LEU A 12 4.00 -0.65 -25.03
CA LEU A 12 3.72 0.03 -23.77
C LEU A 12 4.38 -0.81 -22.67
N ALA A 13 5.70 -0.88 -22.70
CA ALA A 13 6.48 -0.98 -21.49
C ALA A 13 6.25 0.34 -20.77
N VAL A 14 5.09 0.43 -20.08
CA VAL A 14 4.89 1.43 -19.06
C VAL A 14 5.98 1.12 -18.07
N PHE A 15 7.09 1.86 -18.17
CA PHE A 15 8.07 1.97 -17.11
C PHE A 15 7.29 2.54 -15.93
N ALA A 16 6.68 1.64 -15.17
CA ALA A 16 6.18 1.96 -13.86
C ALA A 16 7.43 2.33 -13.08
N ASP A 17 7.67 3.63 -12.91
CA ASP A 17 8.75 4.12 -12.07
C ASP A 17 8.68 3.35 -10.77
N ALA A 18 9.78 2.68 -10.43
CA ALA A 18 9.94 1.96 -9.19
C ALA A 18 9.59 2.92 -8.03
N VAL A 19 8.44 2.68 -7.38
CA VAL A 19 7.99 3.48 -6.25
C VAL A 19 8.40 2.79 -4.97
N LYS A 20 9.28 3.44 -4.22
CA LYS A 20 9.56 3.04 -2.84
C LYS A 20 8.33 3.28 -1.99
N ILE A 21 7.82 2.23 -1.36
CA ILE A 21 6.67 2.29 -0.47
C ILE A 21 7.08 1.96 0.96
N PHE A 22 6.33 2.50 1.91
CA PHE A 22 6.61 2.46 3.32
C PHE A 22 5.46 1.84 4.10
N ARG A 23 5.81 1.19 5.21
CA ARG A 23 4.85 0.61 6.16
C ARG A 23 5.38 0.74 7.58
N ALA A 24 4.46 1.01 8.52
CA ALA A 24 4.74 0.93 9.93
C ALA A 24 4.72 -0.54 10.40
N GLY A 25 5.79 -0.96 11.07
CA GLY A 25 5.92 -2.31 11.62
C GLY A 25 6.19 -2.31 13.13
N ASN A 26 6.42 -3.51 13.68
CA ASN A 26 6.96 -3.66 15.04
C ASN A 26 8.50 -3.68 14.97
N ALA A 27 9.20 -3.81 16.10
CA ALA A 27 10.67 -3.79 16.16
C ALA A 27 11.36 -4.84 15.29
N LYS A 28 10.69 -5.97 15.06
CA LYS A 28 11.23 -7.15 14.38
C LYS A 28 10.68 -7.37 12.98
N VAL A 29 9.42 -7.00 12.72
CA VAL A 29 8.73 -7.38 11.49
C VAL A 29 7.86 -6.25 10.93
N PRO A 30 7.78 -6.13 9.59
CA PRO A 30 7.00 -5.10 8.88
C PRO A 30 5.49 -5.35 8.94
N VAL A 31 5.07 -6.61 9.06
CA VAL A 31 3.66 -6.98 9.23
C VAL A 31 3.43 -7.44 10.66
N THR A 32 2.68 -6.63 11.40
CA THR A 32 2.33 -6.88 12.80
C THR A 32 1.17 -7.87 12.93
N GLY A 33 1.24 -8.76 13.91
CA GLY A 33 0.18 -9.73 14.22
C GLY A 33 0.70 -11.17 14.20
N THR A 34 -0.14 -12.11 14.63
CA THR A 34 0.11 -13.55 14.55
C THR A 34 -0.49 -14.17 13.29
N GLU A 35 -1.42 -13.47 12.64
CA GLU A 35 -2.14 -13.92 11.44
C GLU A 35 -2.59 -12.72 10.59
N ALA A 36 -2.76 -12.95 9.29
CA ALA A 36 -3.42 -11.99 8.41
C ALA A 36 -4.92 -11.93 8.73
N LYS A 37 -5.50 -10.73 8.71
CA LYS A 37 -6.87 -10.48 9.18
C LYS A 37 -7.83 -10.26 8.02
N ALA A 38 -9.06 -10.74 8.16
CA ALA A 38 -10.11 -10.54 7.17
C ALA A 38 -10.39 -9.06 6.85
N LYS A 39 -10.25 -8.16 7.84
CA LYS A 39 -10.39 -6.72 7.62
C LYS A 39 -9.38 -6.13 6.61
N ASP A 40 -8.26 -6.80 6.39
CA ASP A 40 -7.20 -6.35 5.50
C ASP A 40 -7.32 -7.01 4.12
N PHE A 41 -7.74 -8.28 4.03
CA PHE A 41 -7.72 -9.06 2.78
C PHE A 41 -9.09 -9.62 2.32
N GLY A 42 -10.17 -9.25 3.00
CA GLY A 42 -11.52 -9.78 2.76
C GLY A 42 -11.84 -11.03 3.60
N ASP A 43 -13.09 -11.47 3.53
CA ASP A 43 -13.52 -12.68 4.25
C ASP A 43 -12.88 -13.94 3.67
N LEU A 44 -12.72 -14.96 4.51
CA LEU A 44 -12.19 -16.25 4.09
C LEU A 44 -13.25 -17.02 3.31
N VAL A 45 -12.87 -17.55 2.15
CA VAL A 45 -13.65 -18.52 1.38
C VAL A 45 -12.92 -19.85 1.47
N ASN A 46 -13.57 -20.87 2.03
CA ASN A 46 -12.97 -22.19 2.26
C ASN A 46 -11.67 -22.14 3.11
N GLY A 47 -11.58 -21.20 4.06
CA GLY A 47 -10.41 -21.03 4.91
C GLY A 47 -9.25 -20.27 4.26
N GLU A 48 -9.46 -19.66 3.09
CA GLU A 48 -8.44 -18.91 2.35
C GLU A 48 -8.91 -17.51 1.97
N PHE A 49 -7.98 -16.55 1.97
CA PHE A 49 -8.18 -15.25 1.35
C PHE A 49 -8.14 -15.41 -0.16
N GLN A 50 -9.08 -14.77 -0.85
CA GLN A 50 -9.21 -14.87 -2.30
C GLN A 50 -8.67 -13.60 -2.99
N PRO A 51 -8.04 -13.72 -4.17
CA PRO A 51 -7.63 -12.56 -4.96
C PRO A 51 -8.84 -11.77 -5.46
N GLY A 52 -8.62 -10.48 -5.75
CA GLY A 52 -9.65 -9.61 -6.32
C GLY A 52 -10.66 -9.00 -5.33
N HIS A 53 -10.53 -9.29 -4.02
CA HIS A 53 -11.25 -8.52 -3.01
C HIS A 53 -10.63 -7.12 -2.83
N ASN A 54 -11.46 -6.13 -2.48
CA ASN A 54 -11.04 -4.75 -2.19
C ASN A 54 -10.31 -4.67 -0.84
N GLY A 55 -9.13 -5.27 -0.79
CA GLY A 55 -8.28 -5.35 0.38
C GLY A 55 -6.82 -5.56 -0.03
N GLY A 56 -5.93 -5.31 0.92
CA GLY A 56 -4.51 -5.55 0.77
C GLY A 56 -3.73 -5.06 1.97
N LEU A 57 -2.43 -5.33 1.95
CA LEU A 57 -1.53 -4.76 2.93
C LEU A 57 -1.37 -3.26 2.66
N SER A 58 -1.95 -2.44 3.52
CA SER A 58 -1.83 -0.97 3.40
C SER A 58 -0.38 -0.49 3.54
N THR A 59 0.03 0.37 2.61
CA THR A 59 1.34 1.02 2.55
C THR A 59 1.15 2.49 2.12
N ASN A 60 2.22 3.28 2.19
CA ASN A 60 2.20 4.67 1.71
C ASN A 60 3.54 5.01 1.03
N ILE A 61 3.52 5.84 -0.01
CA ILE A 61 4.75 6.35 -0.66
C ILE A 61 5.49 7.38 0.21
N ASP A 62 4.81 7.99 1.17
CA ASP A 62 5.40 8.96 2.10
C ASP A 62 5.39 8.39 3.54
N PRO A 63 6.56 8.18 4.16
CA PRO A 63 6.64 7.65 5.51
C PRO A 63 6.00 8.58 6.56
N SER A 64 5.89 9.88 6.30
CA SER A 64 5.27 10.86 7.21
C SER A 64 3.74 10.75 7.26
N LEU A 65 3.14 10.10 6.26
CA LEU A 65 1.70 9.86 6.17
C LEU A 65 1.27 8.52 6.76
N LEU A 66 2.21 7.73 7.30
CA LEU A 66 1.89 6.46 7.94
C LEU A 66 1.03 6.68 9.21
N PRO A 67 -0.01 5.86 9.42
CA PRO A 67 -0.87 5.99 10.58
C PRO A 67 -0.12 5.59 11.86
N GLY A 68 -0.12 6.49 12.85
CA GLY A 68 0.48 6.27 14.16
C GLY A 68 1.36 7.43 14.59
N LYS A 69 1.37 7.75 15.89
CA LYS A 69 2.40 8.61 16.51
C LYS A 69 3.79 8.03 16.15
N PRO A 70 4.86 8.86 16.04
CA PRO A 70 6.12 8.52 15.37
C PRO A 70 6.47 7.05 15.51
N THR A 71 6.21 6.30 14.45
CA THR A 71 6.38 4.85 14.44
C THR A 71 7.87 4.59 14.38
N LYS A 72 8.44 4.12 15.50
CA LYS A 72 9.89 3.87 15.63
C LYS A 72 10.46 2.88 14.61
N ASN A 73 9.60 2.12 13.93
CA ASN A 73 10.00 1.11 12.96
C ASN A 73 9.21 1.32 11.67
N ILE A 74 9.86 1.98 10.72
CA ILE A 74 9.37 2.12 9.35
C ILE A 74 10.15 1.12 8.51
N TYR A 75 9.43 0.40 7.66
CA TYR A 75 9.99 -0.51 6.69
C TYR A 75 9.64 -0.01 5.30
N SER A 76 10.54 -0.22 4.36
CA SER A 76 10.34 0.10 2.96
C SER A 76 10.58 -1.12 2.08
N ILE A 77 9.99 -1.09 0.89
CA ILE A 77 10.23 -2.05 -0.18
C ILE A 77 10.11 -1.30 -1.50
N ASP A 78 10.88 -1.70 -2.50
CA ASP A 78 10.68 -1.21 -3.86
C ASP A 78 9.50 -1.95 -4.50
N SER A 79 8.53 -1.21 -5.05
CA SER A 79 7.43 -1.81 -5.80
C SER A 79 7.88 -2.76 -6.91
N SER A 80 9.06 -2.57 -7.52
CA SER A 80 9.58 -3.48 -8.54
C SER A 80 10.03 -4.84 -7.99
N GLU A 81 10.31 -4.91 -6.69
CA GLU A 81 10.69 -6.16 -6.02
C GLU A 81 9.45 -6.98 -5.59
N ILE A 82 8.27 -6.37 -5.60
CA ILE A 82 7.00 -7.05 -5.34
C ILE A 82 6.65 -7.87 -6.59
N THR A 83 6.99 -9.16 -6.55
CA THR A 83 6.78 -10.10 -7.65
C THR A 83 6.03 -11.36 -7.20
N GLY A 84 5.56 -12.15 -8.18
CA GLY A 84 4.93 -13.44 -7.93
C GLY A 84 3.50 -13.32 -7.39
N ASP A 85 3.34 -13.67 -6.11
CA ASP A 85 2.02 -13.88 -5.49
C ASP A 85 1.32 -12.60 -5.01
N PHE A 86 1.97 -11.46 -5.25
CA PHE A 86 1.51 -10.15 -4.85
C PHE A 86 1.44 -9.21 -6.04
N ASN A 87 0.50 -8.28 -6.00
CA ASN A 87 0.41 -7.18 -6.94
C ASN A 87 0.36 -5.86 -6.17
N PHE A 88 0.94 -4.84 -6.77
CA PHE A 88 0.93 -3.50 -6.25
C PHE A 88 -0.21 -2.71 -6.87
N VAL A 89 -1.19 -2.34 -6.05
CA VAL A 89 -2.37 -1.62 -6.52
C VAL A 89 -2.32 -0.20 -5.98
N ALA A 90 -2.35 0.76 -6.91
CA ALA A 90 -2.65 2.13 -6.55
C ALA A 90 -4.13 2.19 -6.15
N ASP A 91 -4.39 2.40 -4.86
CA ASP A 91 -5.73 2.60 -4.37
C ASP A 91 -6.20 3.97 -4.88
N GLY A 92 -6.80 3.99 -6.07
CA GLY A 92 -7.32 5.21 -6.71
C GLY A 92 -8.47 5.84 -5.90
N SER A 93 -8.97 5.10 -4.92
CA SER A 93 -9.79 5.64 -3.85
C SER A 93 -8.87 6.41 -2.91
N ASP A 94 -8.67 7.69 -3.23
CA ASP A 94 -8.24 8.70 -2.26
C ASP A 94 -9.16 8.55 -1.04
N VAL A 95 -8.72 7.78 -0.05
CA VAL A 95 -9.44 7.52 1.21
C VAL A 95 -9.52 8.88 1.92
N GLY A 96 -10.54 9.67 1.54
CA GLY A 96 -10.49 11.12 1.53
C GLY A 96 -9.78 11.75 2.72
N GLY A 97 -8.83 12.64 2.43
CA GLY A 97 -8.06 13.36 3.44
C GLY A 97 -6.57 13.41 3.11
N LYS A 98 -5.77 14.03 3.99
CA LYS A 98 -4.31 14.12 3.79
C LYS A 98 -3.62 12.74 3.73
N ALA A 99 -4.22 11.71 4.31
CA ALA A 99 -3.69 10.35 4.35
C ALA A 99 -3.94 9.53 3.08
N GLY A 100 -4.89 9.95 2.22
CA GLY A 100 -5.19 9.25 0.96
C GLY A 100 -4.16 9.51 -0.14
N ARG A 101 -3.42 10.64 -0.06
CA ARG A 101 -2.31 10.90 -0.97
C ARG A 101 -1.22 9.84 -0.78
N GLY A 102 -0.98 9.10 -1.85
CA GLY A 102 0.11 8.13 -1.88
C GLY A 102 -0.14 6.84 -1.13
N HIS A 103 -1.36 6.60 -0.65
CA HIS A 103 -1.74 5.30 -0.14
C HIS A 103 -1.70 4.25 -1.26
N ARG A 104 -1.20 3.06 -0.92
CA ARG A 104 -1.01 1.94 -1.84
C ARG A 104 -1.32 0.64 -1.12
N SER A 105 -1.80 -0.35 -1.85
CA SER A 105 -2.17 -1.64 -1.29
C SER A 105 -1.38 -2.76 -1.98
N ILE A 106 -0.74 -3.63 -1.19
CA ILE A 106 -0.18 -4.89 -1.70
C ILE A 106 -1.30 -5.92 -1.66
N ALA A 107 -1.87 -6.23 -2.83
CA ALA A 107 -2.93 -7.20 -2.98
C ALA A 107 -2.37 -8.60 -3.29
N ILE A 108 -3.11 -9.64 -2.96
CA ILE A 108 -2.77 -11.03 -3.33
C ILE A 108 -3.26 -11.34 -4.74
N THR A 109 -2.48 -12.10 -5.51
CA THR A 109 -2.84 -12.54 -6.87
C THR A 109 -3.34 -13.98 -6.93
N LYS A 110 -3.21 -14.73 -5.83
CA LYS A 110 -3.70 -16.09 -5.67
C LYS A 110 -4.28 -16.33 -4.28
N PRO A 111 -5.02 -17.43 -4.06
CA PRO A 111 -5.54 -17.77 -2.74
C PRO A 111 -4.45 -18.07 -1.72
N PHE A 112 -4.68 -17.69 -0.46
CA PHE A 112 -3.78 -17.99 0.66
C PHE A 112 -4.54 -18.36 1.93
N THR A 113 -4.07 -19.37 2.65
CA THR A 113 -4.43 -19.52 4.07
C THR A 113 -3.84 -18.36 4.90
N PRO A 114 -4.45 -17.97 6.04
CA PRO A 114 -3.98 -16.86 6.85
C PRO A 114 -2.50 -16.94 7.27
N GLN A 115 -2.05 -18.14 7.63
CA GLN A 115 -0.66 -18.38 8.04
C GLN A 115 0.30 -18.27 6.85
N ALA A 116 -0.04 -18.88 5.71
CA ALA A 116 0.79 -18.83 4.52
C ALA A 116 0.92 -17.39 4.00
N LEU A 117 -0.16 -16.60 4.05
CA LEU A 117 -0.12 -15.19 3.69
C LEU A 117 0.84 -14.40 4.58
N LEU A 118 0.77 -14.58 5.91
CA LEU A 118 1.66 -13.89 6.82
C LEU A 118 3.13 -14.24 6.56
N THR A 119 3.43 -15.52 6.36
CA THR A 119 4.79 -15.98 6.01
C THR A 119 5.27 -15.37 4.70
N ALA A 120 4.43 -15.35 3.66
CA ALA A 120 4.77 -14.76 2.37
C ALA A 120 5.01 -13.24 2.49
N LEU A 121 4.20 -12.52 3.27
CA LEU A 121 4.39 -11.09 3.52
C LEU A 121 5.67 -10.78 4.33
N HIS A 122 6.08 -11.66 5.24
CA HIS A 122 7.36 -11.54 5.97
C HIS A 122 8.56 -11.88 5.09
N ALA A 123 8.38 -12.70 4.06
CA ALA A 123 9.44 -13.09 3.12
C ALA A 123 9.73 -12.03 2.04
N LEU A 124 8.88 -11.02 1.89
CA LEU A 124 9.15 -9.89 1.02
C LEU A 124 10.45 -9.15 1.46
N PRO A 125 11.23 -8.58 0.53
CA PRO A 125 12.53 -7.94 0.79
C PRO A 125 12.42 -6.58 1.49
N TRP A 126 11.82 -6.56 2.68
CA TRP A 126 11.66 -5.33 3.45
C TRP A 126 13.00 -4.80 3.97
N THR A 127 13.27 -3.53 3.70
CA THR A 127 14.38 -2.79 4.29
C THR A 127 13.89 -1.99 5.48
N LYS A 128 14.53 -2.16 6.64
CA LYS A 128 14.22 -1.33 7.82
C LYS A 128 14.85 0.05 7.65
N GLU A 129 14.02 1.09 7.66
CA GLU A 129 14.50 2.47 7.58
C GLU A 129 15.10 2.91 8.92
N PRO A 130 16.15 3.74 8.91
CA PRO A 130 16.69 4.32 10.13
C PRO A 130 15.61 5.16 10.82
N ASP A 131 15.59 5.11 12.15
CA ASP A 131 14.60 5.85 12.94
C ASP A 131 14.83 7.36 12.76
N THR A 132 14.02 7.99 11.90
CA THR A 132 14.12 9.41 11.57
C THR A 132 13.71 10.31 12.72
N SER A 133 13.25 9.74 13.85
CA SER A 133 12.88 10.50 15.06
C SER A 133 14.06 11.22 15.73
N LYS A 134 15.30 11.01 15.26
CA LYS A 134 16.47 11.82 15.59
C LYS A 134 17.10 12.49 14.37
N LEU A 135 16.31 13.06 13.46
CA LEU A 135 16.86 14.20 12.74
C LEU A 135 17.25 15.23 13.82
N PRO A 136 18.54 15.55 14.01
CA PRO A 136 18.95 16.51 15.03
C PRO A 136 18.09 17.74 14.79
N LYS A 137 17.32 18.14 15.82
CA LYS A 137 16.53 19.37 15.78
C LYS A 137 17.47 20.42 15.17
N PRO A 138 17.14 21.04 14.02
CA PRO A 138 18.02 22.02 13.42
C PRO A 138 18.43 22.94 14.55
N PRO A 139 19.76 23.15 14.76
CA PRO A 139 20.26 23.82 15.95
C PRO A 139 19.37 25.04 16.13
N THR A 140 18.67 25.10 17.27
CA THR A 140 17.76 26.20 17.59
C THR A 140 18.51 27.44 17.13
N PRO A 141 17.98 28.23 16.16
CA PRO A 141 18.71 29.38 15.65
C PRO A 141 19.13 30.12 16.90
N ILE A 142 20.44 30.18 17.15
CA ILE A 142 20.97 30.79 18.36
C ILE A 142 20.37 32.18 18.29
N SER A 143 19.43 32.44 19.21
CA SER A 143 18.71 33.69 19.28
C SER A 143 19.79 34.75 19.19
N ALA A 144 19.74 35.53 18.10
CA ALA A 144 20.82 36.36 17.62
C ALA A 144 21.66 36.84 18.79
N ILE A 145 22.88 36.30 18.92
CA ILE A 145 23.88 36.93 19.76
C ILE A 145 23.84 38.39 19.28
N PRO A 146 23.51 39.36 20.16
CA PRO A 146 23.49 40.77 19.76
C PRO A 146 24.82 41.03 19.09
N GLU A 147 24.73 41.40 17.82
CA GLU A 147 25.86 41.67 16.95
C GLU A 147 26.83 42.53 17.76
N PRO A 148 28.05 42.04 18.07
CA PRO A 148 29.00 42.89 18.78
C PRO A 148 29.19 44.15 17.93
N PRO A 149 29.29 45.34 18.54
CA PRO A 149 29.46 46.57 17.79
C PRO A 149 30.60 46.38 16.80
N VAL A 150 30.31 46.61 15.52
CA VAL A 150 31.27 46.52 14.43
C VAL A 150 32.42 47.45 14.77
N VAL A 151 33.49 46.89 15.34
CA VAL A 151 34.77 47.57 15.45
C VAL A 151 35.34 47.54 14.06
N THR A 152 35.23 48.66 13.35
CA THR A 152 35.88 48.91 12.06
C THR A 152 37.39 48.79 12.26
N LEU A 153 37.93 47.59 12.09
CA LEU A 153 39.37 47.38 12.03
C LEU A 153 39.90 48.00 10.73
N PRO A 154 41.06 48.69 10.78
CA PRO A 154 41.69 49.23 9.58
C PRO A 154 42.01 48.09 8.60
N PRO A 155 41.93 48.35 7.28
CA PRO A 155 42.24 47.35 6.26
C PRO A 155 43.67 46.86 6.43
N VAL A 156 43.83 45.61 6.86
CA VAL A 156 45.12 44.92 6.80
C VAL A 156 45.46 44.67 5.33
N PRO A 157 46.70 44.97 4.89
CA PRO A 157 47.14 44.68 3.53
C PRO A 157 47.07 43.17 3.31
N ILE A 158 46.30 42.79 2.29
CA ILE A 158 46.13 41.40 1.86
C ILE A 158 47.46 40.96 1.25
N THR A 159 48.29 40.27 2.06
CA THR A 159 49.46 39.58 1.55
C THR A 159 48.99 38.46 0.64
N SER A 160 49.41 38.53 -0.62
CA SER A 160 49.14 37.61 -1.71
C SER A 160 49.26 36.15 -1.27
N ILE A 161 48.13 35.45 -1.20
CA ILE A 161 48.10 34.00 -1.02
C ILE A 161 48.59 33.39 -2.34
N PRO A 162 49.64 32.55 -2.34
CA PRO A 162 50.12 31.89 -3.55
C PRO A 162 49.02 30.98 -4.11
N GLU A 163 48.72 31.19 -5.38
CA GLU A 163 47.79 30.40 -6.18
C GLU A 163 48.23 28.91 -6.17
N PRO A 164 47.34 27.96 -5.82
CA PRO A 164 47.69 26.56 -5.84
C PRO A 164 48.01 26.13 -7.28
N PRO A 165 49.03 25.26 -7.49
CA PRO A 165 49.39 24.80 -8.82
C PRO A 165 48.19 24.11 -9.49
N VAL A 166 47.84 24.59 -10.68
CA VAL A 166 46.84 23.96 -11.55
C VAL A 166 47.37 22.59 -11.96
N VAL A 167 46.87 21.53 -11.30
CA VAL A 167 47.15 20.15 -11.66
C VAL A 167 46.34 19.81 -12.90
N THR A 168 46.97 19.90 -14.08
CA THR A 168 46.38 19.47 -15.35
C THR A 168 46.28 17.95 -15.37
N LEU A 169 45.10 17.39 -15.07
CA LEU A 169 44.85 15.96 -15.18
C LEU A 169 44.93 15.53 -16.65
N PRO A 170 45.58 14.39 -16.98
CA PRO A 170 45.63 13.88 -18.34
C PRO A 170 44.22 13.54 -18.84
N ALA A 171 43.90 13.96 -20.06
CA ALA A 171 42.62 13.67 -20.70
C ALA A 171 42.44 12.15 -20.85
N VAL A 172 41.47 11.59 -20.14
CA VAL A 172 41.07 10.20 -20.27
C VAL A 172 40.42 10.02 -21.65
N PRO A 173 40.86 9.04 -22.47
CA PRO A 173 40.24 8.80 -23.77
C PRO A 173 38.75 8.42 -23.57
N PRO A 174 37.86 8.81 -24.51
CA PRO A 174 36.46 8.45 -24.42
C PRO A 174 36.29 6.93 -24.37
N PRO A 175 35.32 6.40 -23.60
CA PRO A 175 35.06 4.97 -23.57
C PRO A 175 34.68 4.46 -24.97
N PRO A 176 35.03 3.21 -25.33
CA PRO A 176 34.61 2.62 -26.59
C PRO A 176 33.07 2.60 -26.68
N PRO A 177 32.50 2.73 -27.89
CA PRO A 177 31.05 2.64 -28.06
C PRO A 177 30.55 1.26 -27.56
N PRO A 178 29.35 1.19 -26.96
CA PRO A 178 28.78 -0.08 -26.55
C PRO A 178 28.60 -1.00 -27.77
N PRO A 179 28.74 -2.33 -27.60
CA PRO A 179 28.45 -3.27 -28.68
C PRO A 179 27.00 -3.13 -29.14
N PRO A 180 26.70 -3.40 -30.43
CA PRO A 180 25.32 -3.41 -30.90
C PRO A 180 24.51 -4.43 -30.10
N PRO A 181 23.23 -4.14 -29.79
CA PRO A 181 22.37 -5.10 -29.11
C PRO A 181 22.24 -6.38 -29.95
N PRO A 182 22.14 -7.56 -29.33
CA PRO A 182 21.89 -8.80 -30.06
C PRO A 182 20.58 -8.69 -30.85
N PRO A 183 20.46 -9.37 -32.01
CA PRO A 183 19.20 -9.41 -32.75
C PRO A 183 18.10 -9.99 -31.83
N PRO A 184 16.86 -9.47 -31.92
CA PRO A 184 15.75 -10.00 -31.14
C PRO A 184 15.56 -11.49 -31.47
N PRO A 185 15.23 -12.34 -30.48
CA PRO A 185 14.90 -13.74 -30.74
C PRO A 185 13.71 -13.81 -31.72
N PRO A 186 13.63 -14.85 -32.57
CA PRO A 186 12.47 -15.07 -33.41
C PRO A 186 11.20 -15.14 -32.55
N PRO A 187 10.05 -14.61 -33.01
CA PRO A 187 8.81 -14.70 -32.26
C PRO A 187 8.46 -16.17 -31.98
N PRO A 188 7.93 -16.49 -30.79
CA PRO A 188 7.46 -17.85 -30.53
C PRO A 188 6.39 -18.24 -31.55
N PRO A 189 6.28 -19.53 -31.92
CA PRO A 189 5.20 -19.99 -32.77
C PRO A 189 3.84 -19.66 -32.11
N PRO A 190 2.80 -19.35 -32.90
CA PRO A 190 1.48 -19.11 -32.34
C PRO A 190 1.02 -20.33 -31.53
N PRO A 191 0.31 -20.12 -30.41
CA PRO A 191 -0.25 -21.22 -29.65
C PRO A 191 -1.21 -22.03 -30.55
N PRO A 192 -1.29 -23.36 -30.36
CA PRO A 192 -2.28 -24.17 -31.07
C PRO A 192 -3.70 -23.65 -30.76
N PRO A 193 -4.64 -23.74 -31.72
CA PRO A 193 -6.02 -23.36 -31.47
C PRO A 193 -6.59 -24.16 -30.29
N PRO A 194 -7.44 -23.56 -29.45
CA PRO A 194 -8.08 -24.28 -28.35
C PRO A 194 -8.88 -25.48 -28.90
N PRO A 195 -8.95 -26.60 -28.16
CA PRO A 195 -9.81 -27.70 -28.55
C PRO A 195 -11.27 -27.25 -28.64
N PRO A 196 -12.08 -27.84 -29.54
CA PRO A 196 -13.50 -27.54 -29.61
C PRO A 196 -14.17 -27.85 -28.27
N PRO A 197 -15.20 -27.07 -27.87
CA PRO A 197 -15.94 -27.34 -26.64
C PRO A 197 -16.57 -28.74 -26.71
N PRO A 198 -16.65 -29.46 -25.57
CA PRO A 198 -17.34 -30.74 -25.52
C PRO A 198 -18.82 -30.56 -25.91
N PRO A 199 -19.44 -31.56 -26.54
CA PRO A 199 -20.87 -31.52 -26.84
C PRO A 199 -21.68 -31.37 -25.54
N PRO A 200 -22.82 -30.64 -25.58
CA PRO A 200 -23.69 -30.52 -24.43
C PRO A 200 -24.15 -31.92 -23.96
N PRO A 201 -24.30 -32.13 -22.64
CA PRO A 201 -24.83 -33.39 -22.12
C PRO A 201 -26.25 -33.63 -22.66
N PRO A 202 -26.65 -34.90 -22.85
CA PRO A 202 -28.03 -35.24 -23.18
C PRO A 202 -29.00 -34.62 -22.16
N ALA A 203 -30.11 -34.06 -22.64
CA ALA A 203 -31.16 -33.57 -21.77
C ALA A 203 -31.63 -34.69 -20.84
N GLU A 204 -31.64 -34.41 -19.53
CA GLU A 204 -32.16 -35.36 -18.56
C GLU A 204 -33.66 -35.61 -18.84
N PRO A 205 -34.12 -36.86 -18.74
CA PRO A 205 -35.52 -37.16 -18.88
C PRO A 205 -36.32 -36.46 -17.77
N PRO A 206 -37.56 -36.03 -18.04
CA PRO A 206 -38.40 -35.35 -17.07
C PRO A 206 -38.56 -36.22 -15.82
N SER A 207 -38.06 -35.72 -14.68
CA SER A 207 -38.24 -36.35 -13.38
C SER A 207 -39.73 -36.55 -13.11
N ALA A 208 -40.11 -37.80 -12.86
CA ALA A 208 -41.46 -38.15 -12.46
C ALA A 208 -41.89 -37.34 -11.22
N PRO A 209 -43.18 -36.96 -11.11
CA PRO A 209 -43.67 -36.22 -9.96
C PRO A 209 -43.45 -37.01 -8.67
N ILE A 210 -42.64 -36.45 -7.77
CA ILE A 210 -42.42 -36.98 -6.42
C ILE A 210 -43.75 -36.89 -5.67
N SER A 211 -44.36 -38.04 -5.43
CA SER A 211 -45.55 -38.18 -4.59
C SER A 211 -45.12 -38.01 -3.13
N LEU A 212 -45.27 -36.78 -2.60
CA LEU A 212 -45.01 -36.50 -1.18
C LEU A 212 -46.10 -37.18 -0.32
N PRO A 213 -45.75 -38.01 0.67
CA PRO A 213 -46.73 -38.60 1.58
C PRO A 213 -47.34 -37.54 2.51
N PRO A 214 -48.67 -37.45 2.62
CA PRO A 214 -49.35 -36.49 3.48
C PRO A 214 -49.45 -37.03 4.91
N ASN A 215 -48.37 -37.01 5.69
CA ASN A 215 -48.46 -37.01 7.16
C ASN A 215 -47.08 -37.04 7.80
N GLN A 216 -46.61 -35.90 8.30
CA GLN A 216 -45.84 -35.81 9.55
C GLN A 216 -45.61 -34.34 9.91
N VAL A 217 -46.69 -33.65 10.27
CA VAL A 217 -46.59 -32.39 11.02
C VAL A 217 -46.42 -32.76 12.49
N LYS A 218 -45.18 -32.97 12.92
CA LYS A 218 -44.85 -32.96 14.36
C LYS A 218 -44.54 -31.51 14.74
N PRO A 219 -45.30 -30.87 15.66
CA PRO A 219 -45.01 -29.51 16.09
C PRO A 219 -43.67 -29.51 16.85
N PHE A 220 -42.68 -28.81 16.32
CA PHE A 220 -41.42 -28.53 17.01
C PHE A 220 -41.66 -27.52 18.15
N PRO A 221 -41.14 -27.74 19.36
CA PRO A 221 -41.23 -26.77 20.44
C PRO A 221 -40.35 -25.54 20.12
N LEU A 222 -41.00 -24.38 20.05
CA LEU A 222 -40.37 -23.06 19.96
C LEU A 222 -39.60 -22.77 21.25
N GLY A 223 -38.29 -23.07 21.25
CA GLY A 223 -37.36 -22.48 22.19
C GLY A 223 -37.07 -21.01 21.86
N PRO A 224 -36.73 -20.16 22.84
CA PRO A 224 -36.45 -18.75 22.62
C PRO A 224 -35.16 -18.56 21.79
N ILE A 225 -35.33 -18.28 20.50
CA ILE A 225 -34.24 -17.92 19.59
C ILE A 225 -33.80 -16.49 19.93
N LYS A 226 -32.85 -16.35 20.86
CA LYS A 226 -32.05 -15.13 21.00
C LYS A 226 -30.87 -15.21 20.03
N GLY A 227 -31.07 -14.71 18.82
CA GLY A 227 -30.02 -14.46 17.85
C GLY A 227 -30.47 -13.43 16.82
N PRO A 228 -29.61 -12.49 16.39
CA PRO A 228 -29.96 -11.51 15.37
C PRO A 228 -30.17 -12.23 14.03
N ILE A 229 -31.43 -12.24 13.61
CA ILE A 229 -31.87 -12.67 12.28
C ILE A 229 -31.34 -11.65 11.28
N SER A 230 -30.25 -11.98 10.59
CA SER A 230 -29.88 -11.31 9.34
C SER A 230 -30.77 -11.84 8.22
N GLN A 231 -31.96 -11.27 8.10
CA GLN A 231 -32.69 -11.24 6.85
C GLN A 231 -32.09 -10.12 6.01
N ASN A 232 -31.36 -10.46 4.95
CA ASN A 232 -31.17 -9.53 3.84
C ASN A 232 -31.84 -10.13 2.61
N LEU A 233 -33.15 -9.88 2.56
CA LEU A 233 -33.98 -10.04 1.38
C LEU A 233 -33.52 -9.03 0.32
N VAL A 234 -33.26 -9.57 -0.85
CA VAL A 234 -33.03 -8.85 -2.11
C VAL A 234 -34.23 -7.93 -2.36
N ALA A 235 -34.03 -6.62 -2.19
CA ALA A 235 -34.93 -5.59 -2.68
C ALA A 235 -34.12 -4.65 -3.59
N VAL A 236 -34.34 -4.78 -4.89
CA VAL A 236 -33.85 -3.84 -5.92
C VAL A 236 -34.74 -2.58 -5.85
N PRO A 237 -34.23 -1.39 -5.49
CA PRO A 237 -35.00 -0.17 -5.63
C PRO A 237 -34.73 0.44 -7.00
N LYS A 238 -35.80 0.62 -7.79
CA LYS A 238 -35.81 1.53 -8.95
C LYS A 238 -35.37 2.92 -8.49
N ARG A 239 -34.25 3.38 -9.06
CA ARG A 239 -33.62 4.68 -8.78
C ARG A 239 -34.45 5.80 -9.41
N ALA A 240 -35.13 6.59 -8.59
CA ALA A 240 -35.67 7.89 -8.97
C ALA A 240 -34.55 8.97 -8.92
N PRO A 241 -34.65 10.08 -9.69
CA PRO A 241 -33.60 11.08 -9.79
C PRO A 241 -33.45 11.87 -8.47
N ILE A 242 -32.22 11.88 -7.94
CA ILE A 242 -31.85 12.60 -6.72
C ILE A 242 -31.79 14.11 -7.03
N VAL A 243 -32.75 14.85 -6.48
CA VAL A 243 -32.68 16.31 -6.34
C VAL A 243 -31.72 16.61 -5.18
N LYS A 244 -30.69 17.43 -5.45
CA LYS A 244 -29.73 17.92 -4.45
C LYS A 244 -30.47 18.65 -3.32
N ALA A 245 -30.36 18.16 -2.09
CA ALA A 245 -30.74 18.91 -0.89
C ALA A 245 -29.48 19.23 -0.06
N ALA A 246 -29.45 20.48 0.42
CA ALA A 246 -28.32 21.14 1.04
C ALA A 246 -27.95 20.56 2.42
N SER A 247 -26.65 20.59 2.68
CA SER A 247 -25.96 20.26 3.91
C SER A 247 -26.42 21.10 5.11
N LYS A 248 -26.94 20.42 6.14
CA LYS A 248 -27.18 20.99 7.47
C LYS A 248 -26.00 20.63 8.39
N ALA A 249 -25.35 21.67 8.90
CA ALA A 249 -24.23 21.57 9.83
C ALA A 249 -24.67 21.01 11.18
N GLU A 250 -23.94 20.01 11.69
CA GLU A 250 -24.11 19.48 13.05
C GLU A 250 -22.84 19.79 13.86
N THR A 251 -23.02 20.64 14.86
CA THR A 251 -22.04 21.14 15.81
C THR A 251 -21.67 20.08 16.85
N LYS A 252 -20.36 19.77 16.97
CA LYS A 252 -19.80 18.96 18.06
C LYS A 252 -19.79 19.74 19.39
N PRO A 253 -20.08 19.10 20.53
CA PRO A 253 -19.85 19.69 21.85
C PRO A 253 -18.38 19.59 22.28
N THR A 254 -17.80 20.75 22.57
CA THR A 254 -16.48 21.00 23.15
C THR A 254 -16.42 20.46 24.58
N LYS A 255 -15.52 19.50 24.86
CA LYS A 255 -15.21 19.08 26.24
C LYS A 255 -14.09 19.96 26.82
N PRO A 256 -14.23 20.46 28.06
CA PRO A 256 -13.24 21.33 28.67
C PRO A 256 -11.98 20.59 29.13
N LEU A 257 -10.88 21.33 29.01
CA LEU A 257 -9.51 21.07 29.43
C LEU A 257 -9.44 20.86 30.95
N PHE A 258 -8.92 19.72 31.42
CA PHE A 258 -8.37 19.62 32.78
C PHE A 258 -6.87 19.28 32.69
N ARG A 259 -6.06 20.28 33.06
CA ARG A 259 -4.61 20.23 33.16
C ARG A 259 -4.27 19.81 34.59
N VAL A 260 -3.90 18.56 34.82
CA VAL A 260 -3.31 18.13 36.09
C VAL A 260 -1.80 18.24 35.97
N VAL A 261 -1.24 19.29 36.57
CA VAL A 261 0.19 19.45 36.81
C VAL A 261 0.50 18.68 38.09
N ARG A 262 1.19 17.54 37.98
CA ARG A 262 1.86 16.91 39.14
C ARG A 262 3.35 17.21 39.05
N SER A 263 3.74 18.17 39.88
CA SER A 263 5.12 18.42 40.31
C SER A 263 5.49 17.45 41.44
N GLN A 264 6.79 17.35 41.74
CA GLN A 264 7.48 16.59 42.80
C GLN A 264 8.07 15.24 42.37
N ARG A 265 9.27 14.84 42.80
CA ARG A 265 10.40 15.48 43.51
C ARG A 265 11.58 14.54 43.25
N SER A 266 12.76 15.08 43.00
CA SER A 266 14.02 14.33 43.00
C SER A 266 14.41 13.96 44.43
N ASN A 267 14.61 12.68 44.70
CA ASN A 267 15.41 12.23 45.84
C ASN A 267 16.81 11.88 45.31
N VAL A 268 17.78 12.69 45.73
CA VAL A 268 19.20 12.36 45.73
C VAL A 268 19.49 11.78 47.11
N SER A 269 20.02 10.56 47.17
CA SER A 269 20.67 10.04 48.37
C SER A 269 22.17 9.98 48.11
N ALA A 270 22.90 10.44 49.11
CA ALA A 270 24.35 10.43 49.24
C ALA A 270 24.90 9.00 49.46
#